data_AF-A0A816E5V6-F1
#
_entry.id   AF-A0A816E5V6-F1
#
_cell.length_a   1.000
_cell.length_b   1.000
_cell.length_c   1.000
_cell.angle_alpha   90.00
_cell.angle_beta   90.00
_cell.angle_gamma   90.00
#
_symmetry.space_group_name_H-M   'P 1'
#
loop_
_entity.id
_entity.type
_entity.pdbx_description
1 polymer ?
#
loop_
_entity_poly.entity_id
_entity_poly.type
_entity_poly.pdbx_seq_one_letter_code
_entity_poly.pdbx_strand_id
1 'polypeptide(L)'
;MTDEESSSIRIEQPSLKKCTFYSYFRRIFVLDNVPNQKHHYPIFIIIMSILHIVIYLLTYTDHIQDGHSFISVLYRLGRLYIPCMRPTEQNIRMHSVYCKPYIKRDICYYDELLKYECFSFAYPHQVWRMITVSFLHINWLHLISNLSAQLIQGIPLECKYGTRYILVIYLVSGVGSSLLGMYRLGDKGK
;
A
#
# COMPACT_ATOMS: atom_id res chain seq x y z
N MET A 1 34.55 -64.66 29.87
CA MET A 1 34.05 -63.67 30.86
C MET A 1 34.12 -62.34 30.14
N THR A 2 32.95 -61.81 29.84
CA THR A 2 32.69 -60.70 28.91
C THR A 2 32.91 -59.37 29.60
N ASP A 3 33.80 -58.53 29.07
CA ASP A 3 33.88 -57.12 29.46
C ASP A 3 32.99 -56.31 28.51
N GLU A 4 31.89 -55.79 29.05
CA GLU A 4 31.00 -54.83 28.39
C GLU A 4 31.67 -53.46 28.30
N GLU A 5 32.20 -53.11 27.13
CA GLU A 5 32.60 -51.73 26.85
C GLU A 5 31.43 -50.97 26.22
N SER A 6 30.66 -50.31 27.08
CA SER A 6 29.60 -49.36 26.72
C SER A 6 30.19 -48.20 25.91
N SER A 7 30.11 -48.30 24.58
CA SER A 7 30.39 -47.18 23.67
C SER A 7 29.30 -46.11 23.81
N SER A 8 29.60 -45.07 24.58
CA SER A 8 28.71 -43.91 24.71
C SER A 8 28.60 -43.20 23.35
N ILE A 9 27.42 -43.28 22.71
CA ILE A 9 27.08 -42.42 21.58
C ILE A 9 27.01 -40.99 22.11
N ARG A 10 28.03 -40.19 21.79
CA ARG A 10 28.04 -38.75 22.08
C ARG A 10 27.02 -38.08 21.17
N ILE A 11 25.77 -37.98 21.65
CA ILE A 11 24.76 -37.13 21.03
C ILE A 11 25.24 -35.69 21.22
N GLU A 12 25.78 -35.10 20.16
CA GLU A 12 26.12 -33.69 20.11
C GLU A 12 24.81 -32.90 20.20
N GLN A 13 24.48 -32.45 21.42
CA GLN A 13 23.34 -31.58 21.68
C GLN A 13 23.48 -30.35 20.76
N PRO A 14 22.54 -30.08 19.83
CA PRO A 14 22.65 -28.91 18.96
C PRO A 14 22.61 -27.69 19.87
N SER A 15 23.73 -26.96 19.91
CA SER A 15 23.85 -25.73 20.70
C SER A 15 22.59 -24.88 20.51
N LEU A 16 21.88 -24.62 21.61
CA LEU A 16 20.66 -23.83 21.61
C LEU A 16 21.06 -22.39 21.25
N LYS A 17 21.16 -22.09 19.95
CA LYS A 17 21.50 -20.75 19.46
C LYS A 17 20.47 -19.80 20.04
N LYS A 18 20.90 -18.87 20.92
CA LYS A 18 20.03 -17.84 21.49
C LYS A 18 19.21 -17.21 20.35
N CYS A 19 17.88 -17.30 20.45
CA CYS A 19 16.96 -16.57 19.58
C CYS A 19 17.01 -15.09 19.92
N THR A 20 18.07 -14.41 19.49
CA THR A 20 18.18 -12.96 19.60
C THR A 20 17.32 -12.31 18.51
N PHE A 21 16.76 -11.12 18.77
CA PHE A 21 16.05 -10.32 17.75
C PHE A 21 16.85 -10.21 16.45
N TYR A 22 18.17 -10.06 16.56
CA TYR A 22 19.11 -10.07 15.44
C TYR A 22 19.14 -11.40 14.65
N SER A 23 19.04 -12.56 15.32
CA SER A 23 19.02 -13.86 14.62
C SER A 23 17.68 -14.16 13.95
N TYR A 24 16.58 -13.66 14.53
CA TYR A 24 15.25 -13.67 13.91
C TYR A 24 15.22 -12.79 12.65
N PHE A 25 15.68 -11.54 12.75
CA PHE A 25 15.82 -10.65 11.61
C PHE A 25 16.72 -11.29 10.54
N ARG A 26 17.90 -11.79 10.91
CA ARG A 26 18.83 -12.43 9.97
C ARG A 26 18.19 -13.59 9.18
N ARG A 27 17.34 -14.42 9.79
CA ARG A 27 16.63 -15.51 9.08
C ARG A 27 15.57 -15.03 8.09
N ILE A 28 15.03 -13.83 8.28
CA ILE A 28 14.07 -13.24 7.33
C ILE A 28 14.80 -12.70 6.09
N PHE A 29 16.02 -12.16 6.26
CA PHE A 29 16.79 -11.55 5.16
C PHE A 29 17.78 -12.49 4.48
N VAL A 30 18.31 -13.47 5.21
CA VAL A 30 19.22 -14.48 4.66
C VAL A 30 18.35 -15.64 4.19
N LEU A 31 18.17 -15.74 2.89
CA LEU A 31 17.70 -16.99 2.30
C LEU A 31 18.73 -18.06 2.65
N ASP A 32 18.31 -19.05 3.45
CA ASP A 32 19.13 -20.22 3.68
C ASP A 32 19.48 -20.80 2.30
N ASN A 33 20.78 -20.95 2.02
CA ASN A 33 21.26 -21.49 0.76
C ASN A 33 20.86 -22.96 0.66
N VAL A 34 19.63 -23.21 0.20
CA VAL A 34 19.16 -24.56 -0.10
C VAL A 34 19.78 -24.98 -1.43
N PRO A 35 20.54 -26.08 -1.48
CA PRO A 35 21.10 -26.57 -2.74
C PRO A 35 19.96 -26.82 -3.75
N ASN A 36 20.17 -26.39 -5.00
CA ASN A 36 19.21 -26.45 -6.13
C ASN A 36 18.00 -25.49 -6.09
N GLN A 37 17.96 -24.47 -5.22
CA GLN A 37 16.94 -23.43 -5.35
C GLN A 37 17.28 -22.40 -6.44
N LYS A 38 16.34 -22.19 -7.38
CA LYS A 38 16.40 -21.07 -8.34
C LYS A 38 16.17 -19.75 -7.59
N HIS A 39 17.22 -18.96 -7.48
CA HIS A 39 17.16 -17.61 -6.92
C HIS A 39 16.73 -16.63 -8.02
N HIS A 40 15.74 -15.79 -7.72
CA HIS A 40 15.29 -14.72 -8.61
C HIS A 40 15.90 -13.39 -8.17
N TYR A 41 15.97 -12.43 -9.09
CA TYR A 41 16.37 -11.06 -8.76
C TYR A 41 15.16 -10.26 -8.28
N PRO A 42 15.34 -9.33 -7.32
CA PRO A 42 14.24 -8.54 -6.74
C PRO A 42 13.86 -7.35 -7.64
N ILE A 43 13.59 -7.62 -8.92
CA ILE A 43 13.39 -6.58 -9.94
C ILE A 43 12.09 -5.81 -9.68
N PHE A 44 11.00 -6.52 -9.38
CA PHE A 44 9.68 -5.90 -9.20
C PHE A 44 9.63 -4.99 -7.99
N ILE A 45 10.17 -5.44 -6.85
CA ILE A 45 10.19 -4.63 -5.63
C ILE A 45 11.04 -3.36 -5.80
N ILE A 46 12.17 -3.44 -6.51
CA ILE A 46 13.00 -2.27 -6.81
C ILE A 46 12.25 -1.30 -7.74
N ILE A 47 11.67 -1.80 -8.85
CA ILE A 47 10.92 -0.96 -9.80
C ILE A 47 9.73 -0.29 -9.09
N MET A 48 8.97 -1.04 -8.29
CA MET A 48 7.84 -0.47 -7.54
C MET A 48 8.30 0.57 -6.52
N SER A 49 9.43 0.35 -5.85
CA SER A 49 9.97 1.35 -4.92
C SER A 49 10.34 2.66 -5.62
N ILE A 50 10.96 2.58 -6.80
CA ILE A 50 11.26 3.75 -7.63
C ILE A 50 9.96 4.43 -8.07
N LEU A 51 8.97 3.67 -8.52
CA LEU A 51 7.67 4.20 -8.94
C LEU A 51 6.98 4.98 -7.81
N HIS A 52 7.01 4.47 -6.59
CA HIS A 52 6.48 5.16 -5.41
C HIS A 52 7.18 6.50 -5.16
N ILE A 53 8.51 6.53 -5.25
CA ILE A 53 9.30 7.75 -5.10
C ILE A 53 8.94 8.75 -6.20
N VAL A 54 8.87 8.31 -7.46
CA VAL A 54 8.52 9.16 -8.61
C VAL A 54 7.11 9.74 -8.44
N ILE A 55 6.12 8.92 -8.14
CA ILE A 55 4.73 9.38 -7.92
C ILE A 55 4.69 10.37 -6.76
N TYR A 56 5.37 10.07 -5.65
CA TYR A 56 5.42 10.97 -4.51
C TYR A 56 6.04 12.32 -4.88
N LEU A 57 7.18 12.33 -5.58
CA LEU A 57 7.83 13.55 -6.05
C LEU A 57 6.90 14.35 -6.97
N LEU A 58 6.23 13.70 -7.92
CA LEU A 58 5.24 14.35 -8.79
C LEU A 58 4.11 14.98 -7.97
N THR A 59 3.56 14.27 -6.98
CA THR A 59 2.51 14.82 -6.11
C THR A 59 3.02 15.95 -5.20
N TYR A 60 4.29 15.91 -4.81
CA TYR A 60 4.93 16.89 -3.95
C TYR A 60 5.27 18.18 -4.71
N THR A 61 5.81 18.07 -5.92
CA THR A 61 6.07 19.24 -6.78
C THR A 61 4.77 19.94 -7.16
N ASP A 62 3.73 19.17 -7.46
CA ASP A 62 2.40 19.69 -7.77
C ASP A 62 1.81 20.42 -6.55
N HIS A 63 2.01 19.90 -5.33
CA HIS A 63 1.61 20.59 -4.09
C HIS A 63 2.39 21.90 -3.84
N ILE A 64 3.70 21.97 -4.14
CA ILE A 64 4.52 23.16 -3.87
C ILE A 64 4.29 24.28 -4.88
N GLN A 65 3.98 23.95 -6.13
CA GLN A 65 3.77 24.95 -7.19
C GLN A 65 2.48 25.77 -7.00
N ASP A 66 1.70 25.45 -5.97
CA ASP A 66 0.32 25.88 -5.79
C ASP A 66 0.19 27.04 -4.78
N GLY A 67 0.29 28.27 -5.29
CA GLY A 67 -0.08 29.49 -4.56
C GLY A 67 -1.59 29.78 -4.54
N HIS A 68 -2.37 29.17 -5.43
CA HIS A 68 -3.83 29.36 -5.49
C HIS A 68 -4.55 28.10 -6.01
N SER A 69 -5.08 27.32 -5.07
CA SER A 69 -6.29 26.48 -5.21
C SER A 69 -6.34 25.46 -6.36
N PHE A 70 -5.35 24.58 -6.49
CA PHE A 70 -5.57 23.28 -7.13
C PHE A 70 -4.77 22.15 -6.47
N ILE A 71 -5.14 21.77 -5.23
CA ILE A 71 -4.69 20.52 -4.56
C ILE A 71 -4.45 19.44 -5.60
N SER A 72 -3.28 18.81 -5.53
CA SER A 72 -2.63 18.25 -6.70
C SER A 72 -3.48 17.38 -7.61
N VAL A 73 -3.47 17.66 -8.92
CA VAL A 73 -4.28 16.96 -9.94
C VAL A 73 -4.13 15.46 -9.74
N LEU A 74 -2.90 14.98 -9.59
CA LEU A 74 -2.60 13.57 -9.43
C LEU A 74 -3.12 12.98 -8.11
N TYR A 75 -3.02 13.70 -6.99
CA TYR A 75 -3.59 13.26 -5.71
C TYR A 75 -5.11 13.21 -5.76
N ARG A 76 -5.78 14.24 -6.30
CA ARG A 76 -7.24 14.25 -6.49
C ARG A 76 -7.68 13.14 -7.45
N LEU A 77 -6.95 12.90 -8.53
CA LEU A 77 -7.31 11.86 -9.50
C LEU A 77 -7.04 10.44 -9.00
N GLY A 78 -6.08 10.25 -8.08
CA GLY A 78 -5.68 8.93 -7.60
C GLY A 78 -6.28 8.51 -6.26
N ARG A 79 -6.81 9.45 -5.46
CA ARG A 79 -7.32 9.11 -4.11
C ARG A 79 -8.57 8.24 -4.15
N LEU A 80 -8.65 7.35 -3.16
CA LEU A 80 -9.83 6.55 -2.86
C LEU A 80 -10.91 7.43 -2.20
N TYR A 81 -12.19 7.07 -2.37
CA TYR A 81 -13.35 7.77 -1.81
C TYR A 81 -13.64 9.15 -2.40
N ILE A 82 -13.92 9.20 -3.70
CA ILE A 82 -14.58 10.36 -4.29
C ILE A 82 -16.06 10.04 -4.44
N PRO A 83 -16.96 10.95 -4.04
CA PRO A 83 -18.41 10.67 -4.08
C PRO A 83 -18.98 10.38 -5.47
N CYS A 84 -18.25 10.62 -6.57
CA CYS A 84 -18.62 10.17 -7.92
C CYS A 84 -18.15 8.76 -8.29
N MET A 85 -17.50 8.01 -7.40
CA MET A 85 -17.10 6.63 -7.67
C MET A 85 -18.31 5.69 -7.89
N ARG A 86 -19.48 6.06 -7.37
CA ARG A 86 -20.77 5.38 -7.56
C ARG A 86 -21.87 6.43 -7.80
N PRO A 87 -22.94 6.10 -8.55
CA PRO A 87 -24.11 6.97 -8.64
C PRO A 87 -24.69 7.26 -7.25
N THR A 88 -24.90 8.53 -6.95
CA THR A 88 -25.52 9.00 -5.70
C THR A 88 -27.02 9.21 -5.90
N GLU A 89 -27.84 8.92 -4.90
CA GLU A 89 -29.28 9.21 -4.97
C GLU A 89 -29.57 10.72 -5.12
N GLN A 90 -30.72 11.05 -5.72
CA GLN A 90 -31.06 12.43 -6.08
C GLN A 90 -31.37 13.32 -4.86
N ASN A 91 -31.97 12.73 -3.82
CA ASN A 91 -32.18 13.34 -2.49
C ASN A 91 -30.87 13.88 -1.88
N ILE A 92 -29.76 13.13 -1.98
CA ILE A 92 -28.46 13.52 -1.45
C ILE A 92 -27.81 14.58 -2.33
N ARG A 93 -27.95 14.47 -3.66
CA ARG A 93 -27.39 15.46 -4.61
C ARG A 93 -28.01 16.85 -4.46
N MET A 94 -29.29 16.91 -4.12
CA MET A 94 -30.04 18.15 -3.89
C MET A 94 -29.94 18.67 -2.45
N HIS A 95 -29.17 18.02 -1.57
CA HIS A 95 -29.00 18.46 -0.20
C HIS A 95 -28.17 19.75 -0.13
N SER A 96 -28.59 20.71 0.70
CA SER A 96 -27.90 21.97 0.92
C SER A 96 -26.76 21.80 1.92
N VAL A 97 -25.56 22.27 1.56
CA VAL A 97 -24.34 22.17 2.36
C VAL A 97 -23.58 23.49 2.35
N TYR A 98 -22.72 23.71 3.35
CA TYR A 98 -21.82 24.86 3.36
C TYR A 98 -20.83 24.79 2.20
N CYS A 99 -20.71 25.88 1.46
CA CYS A 99 -19.79 25.93 0.33
C CYS A 99 -18.33 25.98 0.80
N LYS A 100 -17.41 25.55 -0.09
CA LYS A 100 -15.97 25.77 0.13
C LYS A 100 -15.61 27.24 -0.09
N PRO A 101 -14.53 27.76 0.55
CA PRO A 101 -14.18 29.19 0.56
C PRO A 101 -13.97 29.84 -0.81
N TYR A 102 -13.68 29.05 -1.85
CA TYR A 102 -13.50 29.55 -3.21
C TYR A 102 -14.83 29.81 -3.95
N ILE A 103 -15.96 29.39 -3.40
CA ILE A 103 -17.30 29.68 -3.93
C ILE A 103 -17.86 30.87 -3.14
N LYS A 104 -18.23 31.95 -3.83
CA LYS A 104 -18.70 33.22 -3.23
C LYS A 104 -20.10 33.16 -2.56
N ARG A 105 -20.56 31.97 -2.15
CA ARG A 105 -21.86 31.74 -1.51
C ARG A 105 -21.64 30.96 -0.21
N ASP A 106 -22.52 31.14 0.78
CA ASP A 106 -22.43 30.39 2.03
C ASP A 106 -23.06 29.00 1.92
N ILE A 107 -24.14 28.86 1.14
CA ILE A 107 -24.89 27.61 0.94
C ILE A 107 -24.90 27.22 -0.54
N CYS A 108 -24.55 25.95 -0.80
CA CYS A 108 -24.48 25.34 -2.12
C CYS A 108 -25.25 24.01 -2.12
N TYR A 109 -25.73 23.58 -3.28
CA TYR A 109 -26.17 22.19 -3.44
C TYR A 109 -24.96 21.25 -3.45
N TYR A 110 -25.11 20.06 -2.89
CA TYR A 110 -24.07 19.04 -2.90
C TYR A 110 -23.60 18.71 -4.33
N ASP A 111 -24.49 18.75 -5.32
CA ASP A 111 -24.17 18.61 -6.74
C ASP A 111 -23.17 19.67 -7.26
N GLU A 112 -23.23 20.90 -6.76
CA GLU A 112 -22.28 21.95 -7.15
C GLU A 112 -20.88 21.66 -6.59
N LEU A 113 -20.77 21.19 -5.34
CA LEU A 113 -19.48 20.78 -4.78
C LEU A 113 -18.89 19.60 -5.53
N LEU A 114 -19.74 18.65 -5.93
CA LEU A 114 -19.33 17.49 -6.71
C LEU A 114 -18.72 17.89 -8.06
N LYS A 115 -19.24 18.90 -8.75
CA LYS A 115 -18.69 19.39 -10.03
C LYS A 115 -17.23 19.84 -9.93
N TYR A 116 -16.81 20.38 -8.79
CA TYR A 116 -15.43 20.79 -8.55
C TYR A 116 -14.50 19.64 -8.15
N GLU A 117 -15.05 18.56 -7.58
CA GLU A 117 -14.27 17.40 -7.13
C GLU A 117 -14.25 16.25 -8.17
N CYS A 118 -15.20 16.23 -9.10
CA CYS A 118 -15.42 15.16 -10.07
C CYS A 118 -15.33 15.69 -11.50
N PHE A 119 -14.20 15.47 -12.17
CA PHE A 119 -13.92 15.98 -13.52
C PHE A 119 -14.88 15.44 -14.61
N SER A 120 -15.53 14.29 -14.38
CA SER A 120 -16.70 13.89 -15.17
C SER A 120 -17.51 12.81 -14.45
N PHE A 121 -18.80 13.08 -14.26
CA PHE A 121 -19.79 12.09 -13.82
C PHE A 121 -20.07 11.01 -14.87
N ALA A 122 -19.55 11.16 -16.10
CA ALA A 122 -19.83 10.24 -17.21
C ALA A 122 -19.23 8.84 -17.02
N TYR A 123 -18.32 8.67 -16.04
CA TYR A 123 -17.67 7.39 -15.76
C TYR A 123 -17.89 6.98 -14.29
N PRO A 124 -19.10 6.52 -13.93
CA PRO A 124 -19.32 5.83 -12.66
C PRO A 124 -18.49 4.53 -12.63
N HIS A 125 -18.25 4.00 -11.43
CA HIS A 125 -17.48 2.76 -11.20
C HIS A 125 -15.96 2.88 -11.43
N GLN A 126 -15.35 3.84 -10.75
CA GLN A 126 -13.92 4.14 -10.84
C GLN A 126 -13.05 3.16 -10.02
N VAL A 127 -13.17 1.86 -10.30
CA VAL A 127 -12.51 0.77 -9.56
C VAL A 127 -10.98 0.84 -9.61
N TRP A 128 -10.41 1.46 -10.64
CA TRP A 128 -8.97 1.71 -10.73
C TRP A 128 -8.43 2.51 -9.54
N ARG A 129 -9.28 3.30 -8.87
CA ARG A 129 -8.91 4.08 -7.67
C ARG A 129 -8.48 3.21 -6.49
N MET A 130 -8.96 1.96 -6.43
CA MET A 130 -8.54 0.99 -5.42
C MET A 130 -7.08 0.56 -5.59
N ILE A 131 -6.57 0.66 -6.81
CA ILE A 131 -5.16 0.36 -7.11
C ILE A 131 -4.33 1.64 -6.97
N THR A 132 -4.79 2.75 -7.57
CA THR A 132 -4.01 4.01 -7.58
C THR A 132 -3.76 4.59 -6.19
N VAL A 133 -4.70 4.40 -5.24
CA VAL A 133 -4.52 4.87 -3.87
C VAL A 133 -3.29 4.24 -3.18
N SER A 134 -2.91 3.02 -3.57
CA SER A 134 -1.75 2.32 -3.00
C SER A 134 -0.41 3.03 -3.29
N PHE A 135 -0.39 3.93 -4.28
CA PHE A 135 0.81 4.68 -4.66
C PHE A 135 0.85 6.10 -4.07
N LEU A 136 -0.26 6.58 -3.50
CA LEU A 136 -0.33 7.91 -2.94
C LEU A 136 0.14 7.93 -1.48
N HIS A 137 1.07 8.83 -1.18
CA HIS A 137 1.61 9.02 0.17
C HIS A 137 1.42 10.47 0.58
N ILE A 138 0.93 10.69 1.81
CA ILE A 138 0.57 12.03 2.28
C ILE A 138 1.78 12.85 2.75
N ASN A 139 2.85 12.17 3.20
CA ASN A 139 4.06 12.82 3.69
C ASN A 139 5.28 11.88 3.56
N TRP A 140 6.47 12.47 3.75
CA TRP A 140 7.76 11.80 3.63
C TRP A 140 7.93 10.64 4.62
N LEU A 141 7.47 10.80 5.86
CA LEU A 141 7.58 9.74 6.88
C LEU A 141 6.75 8.51 6.51
N HIS A 142 5.54 8.72 5.98
CA HIS A 142 4.68 7.66 5.48
C HIS A 142 5.33 6.94 4.30
N LEU A 143 5.90 7.68 3.34
CA LEU A 143 6.64 7.08 2.22
C LEU A 143 7.83 6.24 2.70
N ILE A 144 8.69 6.79 3.56
CA ILE A 144 9.88 6.10 4.06
C ILE A 144 9.51 4.83 4.82
N SER A 145 8.48 4.88 5.66
CA SER A 145 8.02 3.71 6.42
C SER A 145 7.50 2.60 5.48
N ASN A 146 6.69 2.95 4.48
CA ASN A 146 6.16 1.98 3.52
C ASN A 146 7.27 1.40 2.64
N LEU A 147 8.18 2.23 2.12
CA LEU A 147 9.33 1.77 1.34
C LEU A 147 10.24 0.85 2.16
N SER A 148 10.48 1.20 3.43
CA SER A 148 11.29 0.36 4.34
C SER A 148 10.64 -1.01 4.51
N ALA A 149 9.34 -1.05 4.83
CA ALA A 149 8.61 -2.32 4.99
C ALA A 149 8.59 -3.13 3.67
N GLN A 150 8.35 -2.46 2.54
CA GLN A 150 8.34 -3.08 1.22
C GLN A 150 9.70 -3.67 0.83
N LEU A 151 10.79 -2.94 1.03
CA LEU A 151 12.14 -3.44 0.73
C LEU A 151 12.52 -4.57 1.68
N ILE A 152 12.20 -4.41 2.97
CA ILE A 152 12.54 -5.39 4.01
C ILE A 152 11.84 -6.73 3.76
N GLN A 153 10.54 -6.70 3.48
CA GLN A 153 9.74 -7.91 3.31
C GLN A 153 9.75 -8.39 1.86
N GLY A 154 9.70 -7.46 0.91
CA GLY A 154 9.54 -7.76 -0.52
C GLY A 154 10.78 -8.38 -1.15
N ILE A 155 11.98 -7.89 -0.85
CA ILE A 155 13.21 -8.40 -1.48
C ILE A 155 13.41 -9.90 -1.20
N PRO A 156 13.39 -10.39 0.06
CA PRO A 156 13.55 -11.81 0.34
C PRO A 156 12.44 -12.66 -0.29
N LEU A 157 11.20 -12.16 -0.28
CA LEU A 157 10.06 -12.85 -0.86
C LEU A 157 10.18 -12.98 -2.38
N GLU A 158 10.60 -11.91 -3.07
CA GLU A 158 10.80 -11.94 -4.52
C GLU A 158 11.96 -12.84 -4.92
N CYS A 159 13.07 -12.79 -4.19
CA CYS A 159 14.21 -13.67 -4.45
C CYS A 159 13.84 -15.16 -4.29
N LYS A 160 12.96 -15.48 -3.33
CA LYS A 160 12.52 -16.85 -3.03
C LYS A 160 11.45 -17.37 -3.98
N TYR A 161 10.39 -16.60 -4.20
CA TYR A 161 9.21 -17.06 -4.93
C TYR A 161 9.20 -16.59 -6.39
N GLY A 162 9.94 -15.53 -6.71
CA GLY A 162 9.98 -14.91 -8.03
C GLY A 162 8.92 -13.83 -8.23
N THR A 163 9.21 -12.94 -9.19
CA THR A 163 8.44 -11.73 -9.49
C THR A 163 6.94 -11.96 -9.68
N ARG A 164 6.54 -13.01 -10.40
CA ARG A 164 5.12 -13.27 -10.72
C ARG A 164 4.24 -13.46 -9.48
N TYR A 165 4.77 -14.11 -8.45
CA TYR A 165 4.00 -14.35 -7.22
C TYR A 165 3.91 -13.08 -6.38
N ILE A 166 4.99 -12.31 -6.30
CA ILE A 166 5.00 -11.04 -5.58
C ILE A 166 4.08 -10.02 -6.24
N LEU A 167 4.02 -9.98 -7.58
CA LEU A 167 3.07 -9.16 -8.32
C LEU A 167 1.61 -9.46 -7.91
N VAL A 168 1.23 -10.73 -7.88
CA VAL A 168 -0.14 -11.13 -7.49
C VAL A 168 -0.43 -10.75 -6.04
N ILE A 169 0.51 -11.04 -5.12
CA ILE A 169 0.37 -10.69 -3.70
C ILE A 169 0.23 -9.18 -3.54
N TYR A 170 1.04 -8.39 -4.26
CA TYR A 170 1.01 -6.94 -4.22
C TYR A 170 -0.35 -6.39 -4.67
N LEU A 171 -0.88 -6.86 -5.80
CA LEU A 171 -2.18 -6.43 -6.33
C LEU A 171 -3.35 -6.82 -5.42
N VAL A 172 -3.37 -8.07 -4.94
CA VAL A 172 -4.43 -8.54 -4.04
C VAL A 172 -4.40 -7.77 -2.72
N SER A 173 -3.21 -7.47 -2.19
CA SER A 173 -3.07 -6.70 -0.96
C SER A 173 -3.56 -5.25 -1.12
N GLY A 174 -3.25 -4.59 -2.25
CA GLY A 174 -3.72 -3.23 -2.53
C GLY A 174 -5.23 -3.12 -2.72
N VAL A 175 -5.83 -4.07 -3.44
CA VAL A 175 -7.30 -4.13 -3.58
C VAL A 175 -7.96 -4.50 -2.24
N GLY A 176 -7.41 -5.48 -1.52
CA GLY A 176 -7.92 -5.95 -0.25
C GLY A 176 -7.90 -4.88 0.85
N SER A 177 -6.84 -4.07 0.92
CA SER A 177 -6.76 -2.94 1.86
C SER A 177 -7.83 -1.89 1.56
N SER A 178 -8.06 -1.58 0.28
CA SER A 178 -9.12 -0.68 -0.17
C SER A 178 -10.52 -1.18 0.22
N LEU A 179 -10.81 -2.47 -0.04
CA LEU A 179 -12.08 -3.10 0.34
C LEU A 179 -12.31 -3.06 1.86
N LEU A 180 -11.30 -3.39 2.65
CA LEU A 180 -11.40 -3.39 4.11
C LEU A 180 -11.62 -1.97 4.66
N GLY A 181 -11.00 -0.97 4.04
CA GLY A 181 -11.28 0.43 4.33
C GLY A 181 -12.75 0.78 4.10
N MET A 182 -13.33 0.31 2.98
CA MET A 182 -14.72 0.63 2.62
C MET A 182 -15.68 0.01 3.62
N TYR A 183 -15.43 -1.25 3.99
CA TYR A 183 -16.22 -1.95 4.99
C TYR A 183 -16.23 -1.21 6.34
N ARG A 184 -15.05 -0.77 6.82
CA ARG A 184 -14.96 -0.03 8.09
C ARG A 184 -15.65 1.32 8.09
N LEU A 185 -15.64 2.03 6.96
CA LEU A 185 -16.35 3.30 6.85
C LEU A 185 -17.86 3.11 6.74
N GLY A 186 -18.31 2.04 6.08
CA GLY A 186 -19.72 1.66 6.03
C GLY A 186 -20.29 1.27 7.40
N ASP A 187 -19.47 0.67 8.26
CA ASP A 187 -19.87 0.27 9.62
C ASP A 187 -20.04 1.47 10.57
N LYS A 188 -19.20 2.52 10.41
CA LYS A 188 -19.32 3.77 11.19
C LYS A 188 -20.47 4.68 10.76
N GLY A 189 -21.14 4.35 9.65
CA GLY A 189 -22.30 5.08 9.13
C GLY A 189 -23.64 4.51 9.58
N LYS A 190 -23.65 3.57 10.54
CA LYS A 190 -24.84 3.08 11.23
C LYS A 190 -24.95 3.68 12.62
#